data_AF-A0A561SEP4-F1
#
_entry.id   AF-A0A561SEP4-F1
#
_cell.length_a   1.000
_cell.length_b   1.000
_cell.length_c   1.000
_cell.angle_alpha   90.00
_cell.angle_beta   90.00
_cell.angle_gamma   90.00
#
_symmetry.space_group_name_H-M   'P 1'
#
loop_
_entity.id
_entity.type
_entity.pdbx_description
1 polymer ?
#
loop_
_entity_poly.entity_id
_entity_poly.type
_entity_poly.pdbx_seq_one_letter_code
_entity_poly.pdbx_strand_id
1 'polypeptide(L)'
;MSVHFDAGWCATDLGDHRPCRLTYERYSYDSLPVLDGARFTGAFQWLGEPGEPLPERTAELRRVSELLAAEGLALPADFVKFETASNLRGRLDEVSVTGCWSSLSEPLPSPVEPGAFLVRFFRDQQDCVLWCLYLRPSGEVFVVNSHLDYEAEYEARDEDGWEPRSDLDDPVAQRAAILWCAPTFEQFAYRFWVENRLWYLTDDGPEQELHLDAELRAYLDHYRADPAAAG
;
A
#
# COMPACT_ATOMS: atom_id res chain seq x y z
N MET A 1 -4.36 24.46 -0.72
CA MET A 1 -2.98 24.14 -1.14
C MET A 1 -2.82 22.65 -0.95
N SER A 2 -2.28 21.91 -1.92
CA SER A 2 -2.07 20.46 -1.80
C SER A 2 -0.89 20.17 -0.87
N VAL A 3 -1.02 19.17 -0.01
CA VAL A 3 0.06 18.75 0.90
C VAL A 3 1.09 17.92 0.13
N HIS A 4 2.36 17.96 0.50
CA HIS A 4 3.36 17.03 -0.05
C HIS A 4 3.75 16.03 1.03
N PHE A 5 3.69 14.73 0.73
CA PHE A 5 4.17 13.68 1.63
C PHE A 5 5.60 13.30 1.26
N ASP A 6 6.39 12.93 2.25
CA ASP A 6 7.71 12.38 1.98
C ASP A 6 7.52 11.00 1.33
N ALA A 7 8.29 10.72 0.28
CA ALA A 7 8.18 9.50 -0.49
C ALA A 7 9.03 8.39 0.15
N GLY A 8 8.43 7.23 0.39
CA GLY A 8 9.13 6.12 1.01
C GLY A 8 8.37 4.80 0.87
N TRP A 9 9.11 3.70 0.94
CA TRP A 9 8.58 2.36 0.82
C TRP A 9 8.82 1.58 2.10
N CYS A 10 7.74 1.23 2.78
CA CYS A 10 7.78 0.43 4.00
C CYS A 10 7.75 -1.05 3.63
N ALA A 11 8.85 -1.77 3.84
CA ALA A 11 8.97 -3.18 3.47
C ALA A 11 9.98 -3.93 4.36
N THR A 12 9.97 -5.25 4.24
CA THR A 12 10.96 -6.14 4.84
C THR A 12 12.26 -6.17 4.01
N ASP A 13 13.22 -6.97 4.48
CA ASP A 13 14.46 -7.25 3.76
C ASP A 13 14.21 -8.01 2.44
N LEU A 14 15.26 -8.15 1.63
CA LEU A 14 15.33 -9.08 0.50
C LEU A 14 16.62 -9.90 0.63
N GLY A 15 16.84 -10.49 1.81
CA GLY A 15 18.11 -11.08 2.20
C GLY A 15 19.26 -10.06 2.14
N ASP A 16 20.42 -10.51 1.67
CA ASP A 16 21.63 -9.66 1.56
C ASP A 16 21.51 -8.57 0.49
N HIS A 17 20.49 -8.60 -0.37
CA HIS A 17 20.31 -7.60 -1.42
C HIS A 17 19.81 -6.27 -0.88
N ARG A 18 18.93 -6.30 0.12
CA ARG A 18 18.37 -5.12 0.75
C ARG A 18 18.06 -5.46 2.20
N PRO A 19 18.99 -5.23 3.14
CA PRO A 19 18.80 -5.60 4.53
C PRO A 19 17.74 -4.72 5.21
N CYS A 20 17.06 -5.30 6.19
CA CYS A 20 16.12 -4.61 7.07
C CYS A 20 16.60 -4.71 8.52
N ARG A 21 16.53 -3.61 9.28
CA ARG A 21 16.96 -3.59 10.70
C ARG A 21 15.95 -4.22 11.65
N LEU A 22 14.67 -4.20 11.29
CA LEU A 22 13.55 -4.71 12.09
C LEU A 22 12.60 -5.50 11.16
N THR A 23 11.32 -5.64 11.52
CA THR A 23 10.30 -6.22 10.62
C THR A 23 10.07 -5.36 9.38
N TYR A 24 10.11 -4.03 9.54
CA TYR A 24 10.00 -3.07 8.45
C TYR A 24 11.11 -2.03 8.52
N GLU A 25 11.61 -1.64 7.35
CA GLU A 25 12.44 -0.45 7.14
C GLU A 25 11.70 0.50 6.20
N ARG A 26 12.02 1.79 6.29
CA ARG A 26 11.56 2.81 5.34
C ARG A 26 12.68 3.05 4.33
N TYR A 27 12.55 2.46 3.15
CA TYR A 27 13.47 2.69 2.05
C TYR A 27 13.10 3.97 1.31
N SER A 28 14.11 4.72 0.84
CA SER A 28 13.87 5.86 -0.06
C SER A 28 13.13 5.38 -1.31
N TYR A 29 12.12 6.11 -1.76
CA TYR A 29 11.43 5.72 -2.99
C TYR A 29 12.36 5.70 -4.21
N ASP A 30 13.34 6.60 -4.24
CA ASP A 30 14.33 6.72 -5.32
C ASP A 30 15.32 5.55 -5.34
N SER A 31 15.42 4.77 -4.25
CA SER A 31 16.29 3.59 -4.21
C SER A 31 15.61 2.33 -4.76
N LEU A 32 14.32 2.38 -5.06
CA LEU A 32 13.57 1.22 -5.54
C LEU A 32 13.83 0.96 -7.03
N PRO A 33 13.74 -0.31 -7.49
CA PRO A 33 13.75 -0.61 -8.93
C PRO A 33 12.65 0.17 -9.64
N VAL A 34 13.02 0.87 -10.72
CA VAL A 34 12.08 1.65 -11.54
C VAL A 34 11.13 0.70 -12.25
N LEU A 35 9.83 0.95 -12.10
CA LEU A 35 8.79 0.18 -12.78
C LEU A 35 8.40 0.86 -14.10
N ASP A 36 8.25 0.08 -15.17
CA ASP A 36 7.71 0.59 -16.43
C ASP A 36 6.22 0.88 -16.29
N GLY A 37 5.88 2.17 -16.12
CA GLY A 37 4.52 2.67 -15.98
C GLY A 37 3.55 2.17 -17.06
N ALA A 38 4.04 1.90 -18.28
CA ALA A 38 3.21 1.44 -19.39
C ALA A 38 2.63 0.03 -19.18
N ARG A 39 3.21 -0.77 -18.27
CA ARG A 39 2.72 -2.11 -17.93
C ARG A 39 1.51 -2.09 -16.99
N PHE A 40 1.29 -1.00 -16.27
CA PHE A 40 0.27 -0.89 -15.23
C PHE A 40 -0.97 -0.17 -15.78
N THR A 41 -1.83 -0.96 -16.42
CA THR A 41 -3.04 -0.50 -17.13
C THR A 41 -4.32 -0.64 -16.30
N GLY A 42 -4.21 -1.07 -15.05
CA GLY A 42 -5.30 -1.49 -14.19
C GLY A 42 -5.86 -2.87 -14.53
N ALA A 43 -5.16 -3.65 -15.36
CA ALA A 43 -5.60 -4.98 -15.80
C ALA A 43 -4.95 -6.13 -15.02
N PHE A 44 -3.88 -5.88 -14.26
CA PHE A 44 -3.19 -6.89 -13.45
C PHE A 44 -2.71 -8.09 -14.28
N GLN A 45 -2.24 -7.85 -15.51
CA GLN A 45 -1.82 -8.91 -16.43
C GLN A 45 -0.74 -9.84 -15.84
N TRP A 46 0.05 -9.34 -14.90
CA TRP A 46 1.07 -10.09 -14.17
C TRP A 46 0.49 -11.08 -13.14
N LEU A 47 -0.79 -10.98 -12.78
CA LEU A 47 -1.54 -11.96 -11.98
C LEU A 47 -2.43 -12.88 -12.83
N GLY A 48 -2.50 -12.65 -14.14
CA GLY A 48 -3.38 -13.35 -15.06
C GLY A 48 -4.77 -12.71 -15.19
N GLU A 49 -5.71 -13.44 -15.78
CA GLU A 49 -7.04 -12.92 -16.09
C GLU A 49 -7.86 -12.66 -14.82
N PRO A 50 -8.52 -11.48 -14.71
CA PRO A 50 -9.47 -11.20 -13.65
C PRO A 50 -10.57 -12.27 -13.64
N GLY A 51 -10.87 -12.78 -12.45
CA GLY A 51 -11.99 -13.69 -12.25
C GLY A 51 -13.33 -12.95 -12.25
N GLU A 52 -14.41 -13.71 -12.01
CA GLU A 52 -15.74 -13.13 -11.88
C GLU A 52 -15.82 -12.16 -10.68
N PRO A 53 -16.64 -11.09 -10.78
CA PRO A 53 -16.89 -10.19 -9.66
C PRO A 53 -17.53 -10.93 -8.47
N LEU A 54 -16.97 -10.72 -7.28
CA LEU A 54 -17.49 -11.21 -6.01
C LEU A 54 -18.65 -10.31 -5.55
N PRO A 55 -19.90 -10.83 -5.41
CA PRO A 55 -21.07 -9.99 -5.12
C PRO A 55 -20.96 -9.21 -3.81
N GLU A 56 -20.48 -9.84 -2.74
CA GLU A 56 -20.34 -9.23 -1.41
C GLU A 56 -19.34 -8.07 -1.44
N ARG A 57 -18.15 -8.29 -2.00
CA ARG A 57 -17.13 -7.24 -2.17
C ARG A 57 -17.59 -6.11 -3.07
N THR A 58 -18.33 -6.43 -4.13
CA THR A 58 -18.92 -5.43 -5.03
C THR A 58 -19.93 -4.54 -4.29
N ALA A 59 -20.75 -5.11 -3.39
CA ALA A 59 -21.69 -4.35 -2.60
C ALA A 59 -20.99 -3.46 -1.56
N GLU A 60 -19.95 -3.97 -0.91
CA GLU A 60 -19.15 -3.23 0.08
C GLU A 60 -18.43 -2.04 -0.57
N LEU A 61 -17.74 -2.25 -1.70
CA LEU A 61 -17.10 -1.16 -2.43
C LEU A 61 -18.09 -0.15 -3.02
N ARG A 62 -19.32 -0.59 -3.35
CA ARG A 62 -20.37 0.33 -3.76
C ARG A 62 -20.71 1.31 -2.64
N ARG A 63 -20.84 0.83 -1.39
CA ARG A 63 -21.08 1.69 -0.23
C ARG A 63 -19.95 2.72 -0.05
N VAL A 64 -18.69 2.28 -0.12
CA VAL A 64 -17.53 3.20 -0.02
C VAL A 64 -17.54 4.22 -1.17
N SER A 65 -17.88 3.78 -2.38
CA SER A 65 -17.99 4.65 -3.56
C SER A 65 -19.10 5.68 -3.41
N GLU A 66 -20.25 5.31 -2.85
CA GLU A 66 -21.37 6.23 -2.59
C GLU A 66 -21.00 7.30 -1.55
N LEU A 67 -20.27 6.92 -0.49
CA LEU A 67 -19.76 7.86 0.52
C LEU A 67 -18.75 8.84 -0.08
N LEU A 68 -17.80 8.35 -0.89
CA LEU A 68 -16.84 9.23 -1.60
C LEU A 68 -17.53 10.14 -2.62
N ALA A 69 -18.54 9.63 -3.33
CA ALA A 69 -19.26 10.40 -4.34
C ALA A 69 -20.03 11.57 -3.72
N ALA A 70 -20.52 11.43 -2.48
CA ALA A 70 -21.11 12.54 -1.72
C ALA A 70 -20.13 13.70 -1.50
N GLU A 71 -18.83 13.40 -1.45
CA GLU A 71 -17.72 14.35 -1.32
C GLU A 71 -17.09 14.75 -2.67
N GLY A 72 -17.67 14.30 -3.79
CA GLY A 72 -17.15 14.58 -5.13
C GLY A 72 -15.90 13.76 -5.51
N LEU A 73 -15.63 12.67 -4.80
CA LEU A 73 -14.48 11.78 -5.00
C LEU A 73 -14.91 10.43 -5.58
N ALA A 74 -13.95 9.67 -6.11
CA ALA A 74 -14.19 8.34 -6.68
C ALA A 74 -13.01 7.40 -6.40
N LEU A 75 -13.31 6.12 -6.15
CA LEU A 75 -12.29 5.09 -6.08
C LEU A 75 -11.62 4.88 -7.45
N PRO A 76 -10.32 4.59 -7.49
CA PRO A 76 -9.64 4.33 -8.75
C PRO A 76 -10.05 2.95 -9.31
N ALA A 77 -10.14 2.86 -10.64
CA ALA A 77 -10.74 1.69 -11.31
C ALA A 77 -9.90 0.41 -11.16
N ASP A 78 -8.58 0.54 -11.06
CA ASP A 78 -7.66 -0.57 -10.81
C ASP A 78 -7.92 -1.19 -9.42
N PHE A 79 -8.08 -0.36 -8.40
CA PHE A 79 -8.44 -0.80 -7.05
C PHE A 79 -9.78 -1.54 -7.02
N VAL A 80 -10.83 -0.95 -7.60
CA VAL A 80 -12.16 -1.59 -7.65
C VAL A 80 -12.09 -2.95 -8.34
N LYS A 81 -11.34 -3.06 -9.45
CA LYS A 81 -11.16 -4.34 -10.14
C LYS A 81 -10.45 -5.37 -9.27
N PHE A 82 -9.35 -4.99 -8.62
CA PHE A 82 -8.57 -5.89 -7.77
C PHE A 82 -9.38 -6.44 -6.59
N GLU A 83 -10.12 -5.55 -5.92
CA GLU A 83 -10.89 -5.89 -4.72
C GLU A 83 -12.17 -6.69 -5.02
N THR A 84 -12.67 -6.66 -6.25
CA THR A 84 -13.90 -7.37 -6.64
C THR A 84 -13.66 -8.65 -7.43
N ALA A 85 -12.57 -8.78 -8.20
CA ALA A 85 -12.35 -9.95 -9.03
C ALA A 85 -11.83 -11.16 -8.22
N SER A 86 -12.47 -12.32 -8.38
CA SER A 86 -12.16 -13.53 -7.59
C SER A 86 -10.72 -14.05 -7.70
N ASN A 87 -10.04 -13.78 -8.82
CA ASN A 87 -8.65 -14.22 -9.05
C ASN A 87 -7.59 -13.22 -8.56
N LEU A 88 -8.01 -11.99 -8.22
CA LEU A 88 -7.14 -10.90 -7.79
C LEU A 88 -7.28 -10.63 -6.30
N ARG A 89 -8.51 -10.67 -5.78
CA ARG A 89 -8.78 -10.45 -4.37
C ARG A 89 -8.04 -11.48 -3.52
N GLY A 90 -7.28 -11.00 -2.54
CA GLY A 90 -6.52 -11.85 -1.62
C GLY A 90 -5.09 -12.16 -2.07
N ARG A 91 -4.68 -11.76 -3.29
CA ARG A 91 -3.32 -12.03 -3.78
C ARG A 91 -2.23 -11.34 -2.98
N LEU A 92 -2.51 -10.21 -2.33
CA LEU A 92 -1.57 -9.55 -1.43
C LEU A 92 -1.52 -10.27 -0.07
N ASP A 93 -2.67 -10.67 0.45
CA ASP A 93 -2.83 -11.43 1.69
C ASP A 93 -2.05 -12.77 1.59
N GLU A 94 -2.18 -13.48 0.46
CA GLU A 94 -1.53 -14.77 0.20
C GLU A 94 -0.01 -14.73 0.23
N VAL A 95 0.60 -13.63 -0.22
CA VAL A 95 2.06 -13.51 -0.31
C VAL A 95 2.67 -12.83 0.89
N SER A 96 1.87 -12.16 1.75
CA SER A 96 2.41 -11.37 2.84
C SER A 96 3.29 -12.18 3.79
N VAL A 97 4.51 -11.70 4.04
CA VAL A 97 5.45 -12.35 4.98
C VAL A 97 5.29 -11.88 6.43
N THR A 98 4.64 -10.72 6.61
CA THR A 98 4.35 -10.09 7.89
C THR A 98 2.89 -10.28 8.36
N GLY A 99 2.12 -11.12 7.66
CA GLY A 99 0.72 -11.37 7.99
C GLY A 99 -0.24 -10.21 7.66
N CYS A 100 0.11 -9.36 6.69
CA CYS A 100 -0.80 -8.33 6.21
C CYS A 100 -2.04 -8.93 5.55
N TRP A 101 -3.16 -8.23 5.67
CA TRP A 101 -4.44 -8.66 5.13
C TRP A 101 -5.28 -7.48 4.63
N SER A 102 -6.12 -7.74 3.63
CA SER A 102 -7.02 -6.74 3.06
C SER A 102 -8.10 -6.34 4.05
N SER A 103 -8.13 -5.06 4.35
CA SER A 103 -8.98 -4.49 5.38
C SER A 103 -9.48 -3.13 4.90
N LEU A 104 -10.73 -3.10 4.46
CA LEU A 104 -11.37 -1.93 3.86
C LEU A 104 -12.05 -1.07 4.94
N SER A 105 -11.70 0.22 5.01
CA SER A 105 -12.40 1.18 5.88
C SER A 105 -13.49 1.95 5.11
N GLU A 106 -14.36 2.63 5.85
CA GLU A 106 -15.10 3.76 5.28
C GLU A 106 -14.12 4.92 4.93
N PRO A 107 -14.52 5.90 4.10
CA PRO A 107 -13.69 7.07 3.83
C PRO A 107 -13.44 7.89 5.10
N LEU A 108 -12.17 8.05 5.45
CA LEU A 108 -11.72 8.82 6.60
C LEU A 108 -11.23 10.20 6.12
N PRO A 109 -11.66 11.32 6.73
CA PRO A 109 -11.15 12.63 6.35
C PRO A 109 -9.63 12.69 6.56
N SER A 110 -8.91 13.36 5.67
CA SER A 110 -7.47 13.57 5.87
C SER A 110 -7.23 14.54 7.04
N PRO A 111 -6.32 14.21 7.96
CA PRO A 111 -5.98 15.11 9.07
C PRO A 111 -5.15 16.33 8.62
N VAL A 112 -4.66 16.35 7.37
CA VAL A 112 -3.70 17.36 6.90
C VAL A 112 -4.13 18.12 5.64
N GLU A 113 -5.07 17.60 4.86
CA GLU A 113 -5.53 18.24 3.63
C GLU A 113 -7.07 18.30 3.61
N PRO A 114 -7.68 19.48 3.82
CA PRO A 114 -9.14 19.63 3.81
C PRO A 114 -9.77 19.15 2.50
N GLY A 115 -10.82 18.34 2.62
CA GLY A 115 -11.53 17.73 1.49
C GLY A 115 -10.84 16.50 0.87
N ALA A 116 -9.62 16.16 1.30
CA ALA A 116 -9.02 14.89 0.95
C ALA A 116 -9.47 13.78 1.92
N PHE A 117 -9.47 12.54 1.44
CA PHE A 117 -9.87 11.37 2.21
C PHE A 117 -8.86 10.24 2.10
N LEU A 118 -8.81 9.40 3.12
CA LEU A 118 -8.10 8.13 3.14
C LEU A 118 -9.13 6.99 3.07
N VAL A 119 -8.83 5.96 2.30
CA VAL A 119 -9.52 4.67 2.37
C VAL A 119 -8.48 3.60 2.65
N ARG A 120 -8.47 3.07 3.87
CA ARG A 120 -7.61 1.94 4.25
C ARG A 120 -8.03 0.73 3.45
N PHE A 121 -7.07 0.02 2.87
CA PHE A 121 -7.35 -1.19 2.10
C PHE A 121 -6.50 -2.39 2.53
N PHE A 122 -5.41 -2.16 3.24
CA PHE A 122 -4.49 -3.20 3.66
C PHE A 122 -3.85 -2.81 4.98
N ARG A 123 -3.64 -3.78 5.88
CA ARG A 123 -2.98 -3.52 7.17
C ARG A 123 -2.09 -4.68 7.56
N ASP A 124 -1.02 -4.38 8.27
CA ASP A 124 -0.18 -5.35 8.98
C ASP A 124 -0.93 -6.00 10.16
N GLN A 125 -0.58 -7.24 10.52
CA GLN A 125 -1.24 -7.96 11.62
C GLN A 125 -1.09 -7.30 13.01
N GLN A 126 -0.07 -6.46 13.19
CA GLN A 126 0.22 -5.74 14.43
C GLN A 126 -0.16 -4.25 14.34
N ASP A 127 -0.78 -3.82 13.24
CA ASP A 127 -1.16 -2.43 12.99
C ASP A 127 0.01 -1.44 13.03
N CYS A 128 1.23 -1.92 12.77
CA CYS A 128 2.40 -1.06 12.73
C CYS A 128 2.56 -0.35 11.36
N VAL A 129 1.90 -0.87 10.32
CA VAL A 129 1.81 -0.26 8.99
C VAL A 129 0.42 -0.49 8.41
N LEU A 130 -0.23 0.59 8.00
CA LEU A 130 -1.54 0.58 7.34
C LEU A 130 -1.41 1.29 6.00
N TRP A 131 -1.94 0.69 4.94
CA TRP A 131 -1.91 1.26 3.59
C TRP A 131 -3.29 1.75 3.19
N CYS A 132 -3.29 2.95 2.63
CA CYS A 132 -4.51 3.67 2.26
C CYS A 132 -4.39 4.22 0.84
N LEU A 133 -5.53 4.30 0.15
CA LEU A 133 -5.69 5.23 -0.95
C LEU A 133 -5.84 6.62 -0.36
N TYR A 134 -5.10 7.59 -0.89
CA TYR A 134 -5.26 9.00 -0.59
C TYR A 134 -5.94 9.68 -1.77
N LEU A 135 -7.13 10.25 -1.55
CA LEU A 135 -7.98 10.82 -2.59
C LEU A 135 -8.09 12.33 -2.41
N ARG A 136 -7.66 13.12 -3.40
CA ARG A 136 -7.74 14.58 -3.36
C ARG A 136 -8.96 15.14 -4.08
N PRO A 137 -9.45 16.33 -3.67
CA PRO A 137 -10.46 17.09 -4.42
C PRO A 137 -10.06 17.41 -5.87
N SER A 138 -8.75 17.41 -6.18
CA SER A 138 -8.25 17.60 -7.55
C SER A 138 -8.54 16.40 -8.48
N GLY A 139 -8.97 15.27 -7.94
CA GLY A 139 -9.10 13.98 -8.64
C GLY A 139 -7.80 13.16 -8.64
N GLU A 140 -6.72 13.66 -8.03
CA GLU A 140 -5.50 12.88 -7.85
C GLU A 140 -5.72 11.80 -6.78
N VAL A 141 -5.30 10.57 -7.09
CA VAL A 141 -5.37 9.42 -6.18
C VAL A 141 -4.04 8.68 -6.21
N PHE A 142 -3.50 8.34 -5.05
CA PHE A 142 -2.24 7.60 -4.89
C PHE A 142 -2.25 6.74 -3.63
N VAL A 143 -1.26 5.86 -3.47
CA VAL A 143 -1.13 5.02 -2.28
C VAL A 143 -0.20 5.69 -1.27
N VAL A 144 -0.65 5.70 -0.01
CA VAL A 144 0.16 6.09 1.15
C VAL A 144 0.22 4.97 2.16
N ASN A 145 1.20 5.03 3.07
CA ASN A 145 1.18 4.27 4.31
C ASN A 145 1.16 5.21 5.53
N SER A 146 0.66 4.69 6.65
CA SER A 146 0.69 5.33 7.96
C SER A 146 0.99 4.29 9.03
N HIS A 147 1.59 4.73 10.13
CA HIS A 147 1.70 3.93 11.36
C HIS A 147 0.58 4.24 12.37
N LEU A 148 -0.30 5.19 12.04
CA LEU A 148 -1.48 5.56 12.81
C LEU A 148 -2.73 4.96 12.16
N ASP A 149 -3.55 4.29 12.96
CA ASP A 149 -4.87 3.82 12.55
C ASP A 149 -5.88 4.96 12.72
N TYR A 150 -6.09 5.75 11.65
CA TYR A 150 -6.95 6.93 11.71
C TYR A 150 -8.41 6.63 12.07
N GLU A 151 -8.90 5.43 11.81
CA GLU A 151 -10.23 5.00 12.24
C GLU A 151 -10.28 5.01 13.78
N ALA A 152 -9.32 4.33 14.42
CA ALA A 152 -9.20 4.30 15.88
C ALA A 152 -8.84 5.67 16.49
N GLU A 153 -8.03 6.49 15.82
CA GLU A 153 -7.71 7.84 16.32
C GLU A 153 -8.95 8.75 16.32
N TYR A 154 -9.81 8.67 15.31
CA TYR A 154 -11.05 9.45 15.26
C TYR A 154 -12.09 8.93 16.25
N GLU A 155 -12.24 7.62 16.39
CA GLU A 155 -13.10 7.02 17.43
C GLU A 155 -12.65 7.47 18.83
N ALA A 156 -11.35 7.41 19.13
CA ALA A 156 -10.81 7.84 20.42
C ALA A 156 -11.01 9.34 20.69
N ARG A 157 -11.05 10.19 19.66
CA ARG A 157 -11.34 11.62 19.83
C ARG A 157 -12.80 11.88 20.17
N ASP A 158 -13.71 11.11 19.59
CA ASP A 158 -15.14 11.34 19.69
C ASP A 158 -15.77 10.61 20.90
N GLU A 159 -15.10 9.58 21.45
CA GLU A 159 -15.55 8.83 22.64
C GLU A 159 -14.97 9.33 23.97
N ASP A 160 -15.83 9.50 24.97
CA ASP A 160 -15.42 9.84 26.34
C ASP A 160 -14.61 8.69 26.98
N GLY A 161 -13.34 8.94 27.31
CA GLY A 161 -12.51 8.04 28.12
C GLY A 161 -11.39 7.31 27.36
N TRP A 162 -11.22 7.58 26.07
CA TRP A 162 -10.05 7.19 25.29
C TRP A 162 -9.28 8.44 24.85
N GLU A 163 -7.96 8.34 24.78
CA GLU A 163 -7.12 9.40 24.21
C GLU A 163 -6.51 8.88 22.90
N PRO A 164 -6.56 9.66 21.80
CA PRO A 164 -5.84 9.35 20.57
C PRO A 164 -4.34 9.11 20.85
N ARG A 165 -3.68 8.23 20.07
CA ARG A 165 -2.24 7.99 20.24
C ARG A 165 -1.40 9.15 19.72
N SER A 166 -1.99 10.03 18.92
CA SER A 166 -1.35 11.19 18.32
C SER A 166 -2.20 12.46 18.50
N ASP A 167 -1.55 13.62 18.45
CA ASP A 167 -2.25 14.90 18.39
C ASP A 167 -2.80 15.10 16.97
N LEU A 168 -4.09 14.83 16.77
CA LEU A 168 -4.77 14.99 15.48
C LEU A 168 -4.81 16.45 14.99
N ASP A 169 -4.61 17.42 15.89
CA ASP A 169 -4.60 18.85 15.58
C ASP A 169 -3.19 19.39 15.28
N ASP A 170 -2.14 18.55 15.36
CA ASP A 170 -0.78 18.89 14.93
C ASP A 170 -0.55 18.48 13.46
N PRO A 171 -0.73 19.39 12.48
CA PRO A 171 -0.58 19.06 11.06
C PRO A 171 0.85 18.65 10.68
N VAL A 172 1.87 19.04 11.46
CA VAL A 172 3.26 18.65 11.19
C VAL A 172 3.48 17.18 11.58
N ALA A 173 3.03 16.78 12.76
CA ALA A 173 3.08 15.39 13.21
C ALA A 173 2.24 14.48 12.30
N GLN A 174 1.01 14.91 11.97
CA GLN A 174 0.12 14.13 11.10
C GLN A 174 0.67 13.99 9.68
N ARG A 175 1.31 15.03 9.14
CA ARG A 175 1.98 14.94 7.83
C ARG A 175 3.16 13.97 7.87
N ALA A 176 3.95 13.98 8.95
CA ALA A 176 5.08 13.08 9.11
C ALA A 176 4.68 11.61 9.35
N ALA A 177 3.44 11.37 9.80
CA ALA A 177 2.89 10.03 9.98
C ALA A 177 2.51 9.35 8.67
N ILE A 178 2.23 10.12 7.61
CA ILE A 178 1.78 9.65 6.30
C ILE A 178 2.94 9.72 5.29
N LEU A 179 3.25 8.60 4.65
CA LEU A 179 4.28 8.50 3.61
C LEU A 179 3.65 8.14 2.26
N TRP A 180 4.10 8.81 1.20
CA TRP A 180 3.71 8.47 -0.16
C TRP A 180 4.45 7.20 -0.61
N CYS A 181 3.71 6.22 -1.13
CA CYS A 181 4.24 4.89 -1.48
C CYS A 181 4.31 4.63 -2.97
N ALA A 182 3.25 4.96 -3.71
CA ALA A 182 3.13 4.61 -5.11
C ALA A 182 2.10 5.51 -5.81
N PRO A 183 2.29 5.79 -7.11
CA PRO A 183 1.38 6.66 -7.86
C PRO A 183 0.04 5.99 -8.18
N THR A 184 -0.04 4.65 -8.19
CA THR A 184 -1.29 3.91 -8.43
C THR A 184 -1.37 2.69 -7.52
N PHE A 185 -2.59 2.16 -7.36
CA PHE A 185 -2.79 0.94 -6.59
C PHE A 185 -2.10 -0.26 -7.27
N GLU A 186 -2.18 -0.39 -8.61
CA GLU A 186 -1.54 -1.51 -9.29
C GLU A 186 0.00 -1.51 -9.13
N GLN A 187 0.66 -0.34 -9.15
CA GLN A 187 2.10 -0.26 -8.91
C GLN A 187 2.48 -0.65 -7.49
N PHE A 188 1.67 -0.22 -6.50
CA PHE A 188 1.81 -0.69 -5.12
C PHE A 188 1.68 -2.22 -5.04
N ALA A 189 0.59 -2.76 -5.59
CA ALA A 189 0.25 -4.18 -5.53
C ALA A 189 1.34 -5.03 -6.18
N TYR A 190 1.84 -4.63 -7.36
CA TYR A 190 2.94 -5.32 -8.04
C TYR A 190 4.20 -5.33 -7.18
N ARG A 191 4.64 -4.17 -6.67
CA ARG A 191 5.87 -4.08 -5.89
C ARG A 191 5.76 -4.89 -4.59
N PHE A 192 4.64 -4.76 -3.87
CA PHE A 192 4.38 -5.55 -2.68
C PHE A 192 4.43 -7.04 -2.98
N TRP A 193 3.77 -7.48 -4.05
CA TRP A 193 3.71 -8.89 -4.42
C TRP A 193 5.07 -9.45 -4.84
N VAL A 194 5.83 -8.72 -5.66
CA VAL A 194 7.18 -9.10 -6.08
C VAL A 194 8.11 -9.22 -4.87
N GLU A 195 8.14 -8.21 -4.00
CA GLU A 195 9.07 -8.20 -2.88
C GLU A 195 8.76 -9.28 -1.85
N ASN A 196 7.49 -9.51 -1.52
CA ASN A 196 7.13 -10.58 -0.58
C ASN A 196 7.40 -11.98 -1.15
N ARG A 197 7.25 -12.18 -2.47
CA ARG A 197 7.68 -13.44 -3.10
C ARG A 197 9.18 -13.61 -3.14
N LEU A 198 9.91 -12.52 -3.40
CA LEU A 198 11.38 -12.51 -3.37
C LEU A 198 11.89 -12.84 -1.97
N TRP A 199 11.25 -12.31 -0.92
CA TRP A 199 11.62 -12.60 0.46
C TRP A 199 11.65 -14.11 0.75
N TYR A 200 10.59 -14.85 0.41
CA TYR A 200 10.58 -16.32 0.58
C TYR A 200 11.73 -17.00 -0.19
N LEU A 201 12.03 -16.53 -1.40
CA LEU A 201 13.08 -17.10 -2.24
C LEU A 201 14.50 -16.77 -1.73
N THR A 202 14.68 -15.63 -1.07
CA THR A 202 15.97 -15.25 -0.47
C THR A 202 16.17 -15.85 0.92
N ASP A 203 15.09 -16.06 1.68
CA ASP A 203 15.13 -16.65 3.03
C ASP A 203 15.35 -18.18 3.01
N ASP A 204 14.73 -18.88 2.04
CA ASP A 204 14.89 -20.33 1.86
C ASP A 204 16.27 -20.76 1.30
N GLY A 205 17.15 -19.79 1.00
CA GLY A 205 18.55 -20.01 0.62
C GLY A 205 18.86 -19.94 -0.89
N PRO A 206 20.16 -19.90 -1.25
CA PRO A 206 20.63 -19.54 -2.59
C PRO A 206 20.26 -20.53 -3.70
N GLU A 207 19.81 -21.73 -3.36
CA GLU A 207 19.31 -22.71 -4.34
C GLU A 207 17.98 -22.27 -4.96
N GLN A 208 17.13 -21.58 -4.20
CA GLN A 208 15.85 -21.06 -4.70
C GLN A 208 16.02 -19.86 -5.62
N GLU A 209 17.04 -19.03 -5.36
CA GLU A 209 17.40 -17.93 -6.25
C GLU A 209 17.66 -18.40 -7.68
N LEU A 210 18.18 -19.62 -7.90
CA LEU A 210 18.45 -20.16 -9.23
C LEU A 210 17.18 -20.31 -10.08
N HIS A 211 16.03 -20.47 -9.44
CA HIS A 211 14.72 -20.66 -10.07
C HIS A 211 13.94 -19.36 -10.31
N LEU A 212 14.51 -18.20 -9.96
CA LEU A 212 13.92 -16.91 -10.31
C LEU A 212 13.74 -16.77 -11.82
N ASP A 213 12.57 -16.29 -12.22
CA ASP A 213 12.37 -15.81 -13.59
C ASP A 213 13.24 -14.56 -13.84
N ALA A 214 13.35 -14.18 -15.11
CA ALA A 214 14.21 -13.07 -15.52
C ALA A 214 13.79 -11.72 -14.92
N GLU A 215 12.50 -11.54 -14.62
CA GLU A 215 11.96 -10.28 -14.10
C GLU A 215 12.29 -10.13 -12.61
N LEU A 216 12.06 -11.16 -11.81
CA LEU A 216 12.42 -11.18 -10.40
C LEU A 216 13.95 -11.10 -10.21
N ARG A 217 14.73 -11.73 -11.09
CA ARG A 217 16.19 -11.60 -11.06
C ARG A 217 16.65 -10.18 -11.38
N ALA A 218 16.08 -9.54 -12.40
CA ALA A 218 16.38 -8.15 -12.70
C ALA A 218 16.03 -7.20 -11.53
N TYR A 219 14.95 -7.50 -10.80
CA TYR A 219 14.58 -6.76 -9.60
C TYR A 219 15.65 -6.84 -8.50
N LEU A 220 16.20 -8.04 -8.24
CA LEU A 220 17.27 -8.22 -7.26
C LEU A 220 18.63 -7.67 -7.73
N ASP A 221 18.91 -7.76 -9.03
CA ASP A 221 20.17 -7.28 -9.61
C ASP A 221 20.29 -5.75 -9.55
N HIS A 222 19.18 -5.01 -9.46
CA HIS A 222 19.17 -3.57 -9.17
C HIS A 222 19.99 -3.24 -7.92
N TYR A 223 19.76 -3.98 -6.82
CA TYR A 223 20.46 -3.74 -5.55
C TYR A 223 21.91 -4.24 -5.56
N ARG A 224 22.24 -5.22 -6.43
CA ARG A 224 23.64 -5.64 -6.64
C ARG A 224 24.43 -4.58 -7.43
N ALA A 225 23.77 -3.93 -8.39
CA ALA A 225 24.38 -2.90 -9.23
C ALA A 225 24.54 -1.56 -8.48
N ASP A 226 23.64 -1.26 -7.55
CA ASP A 226 23.71 -0.08 -6.69
C ASP A 226 23.57 -0.45 -5.20
N PRO A 227 24.67 -0.79 -4.51
CA PRO A 227 24.63 -1.08 -3.08
C PRO A 227 24.17 0.09 -2.21
N ALA A 228 24.24 1.34 -2.70
CA ALA A 228 23.71 2.50 -1.99
C ALA A 228 22.16 2.54 -2.04
N ALA A 229 21.55 1.80 -2.96
CA ALA A 229 20.10 1.64 -3.02
C ALA A 229 19.56 0.60 -2.02
N ALA A 230 20.45 -0.22 -1.44
CA ALA A 230 20.10 -1.28 -0.50
C ALA A 230 19.80 -0.79 0.93
N GLY A 231 20.08 0.48 1.27
CA GLY A 231 19.82 1.06 2.59
C GLY A 231 20.15 2.53 2.72
#